data_AF-A0A9P8DKS8-F1
#
_entry.id   AF-A0A9P8DKS8-F1
#
_cell.length_a   1.000
_cell.length_b   1.000
_cell.length_c   1.000
_cell.angle_alpha   90.00
_cell.angle_beta   90.00
_cell.angle_gamma   90.00
#
_symmetry.space_group_name_H-M   'P 1'
#
loop_
_entity.id
_entity.type
_entity.pdbx_description
1 polymer ?
#
loop_
_entity_poly.entity_id
_entity_poly.type
_entity_poly.pdbx_seq_one_letter_code
_entity_poly.pdbx_strand_id
1 'polypeptide(L)'
;MPWDLDADVSVTEADMYFLAAYHNMTIYYYQYDGCPEGCFFQLEINPYHKYRERDDYMNFIDARWIDMQNGLFIDITAARYDPGHEMGDGVMYDKHDHEFKDKYIFPLLDTTFEGVHAKIPYRYKEILASEYGKGALSRTDYHDHRFDTEKMQWIPMN
;
A
#
# COMPACT_ATOMS: atom_id res chain seq x y z
N MET A 1 9.81 -6.39 2.20
CA MET A 1 10.62 -7.35 3.02
C MET A 1 11.71 -7.96 2.13
N PRO A 2 12.79 -8.58 2.63
CA PRO A 2 13.86 -9.06 1.75
C PRO A 2 13.46 -10.09 0.67
N TRP A 3 12.37 -10.83 0.90
CA TRP A 3 11.82 -11.82 -0.03
C TRP A 3 10.61 -11.30 -0.82
N ASP A 4 10.26 -10.03 -0.63
CA ASP A 4 9.09 -9.39 -1.21
C ASP A 4 9.55 -8.37 -2.26
N LEU A 5 8.94 -8.41 -3.45
CA LEU A 5 9.47 -7.75 -4.64
C LEU A 5 8.67 -6.52 -5.08
N ASP A 6 7.49 -6.33 -4.48
CA ASP A 6 6.64 -5.17 -4.68
C ASP A 6 6.38 -4.44 -3.36
N ALA A 7 5.76 -3.28 -3.49
CA ALA A 7 5.27 -2.49 -2.38
C ALA A 7 3.88 -1.97 -2.73
N ASP A 8 3.01 -1.95 -1.74
CA ASP A 8 1.64 -1.49 -1.88
C ASP A 8 1.40 -0.24 -1.03
N VAL A 9 0.64 0.70 -1.60
CA VAL A 9 0.07 1.82 -0.87
C VAL A 9 -1.41 1.92 -1.14
N SER A 10 -2.14 2.53 -0.21
CA SER A 10 -3.55 2.81 -0.39
C SER A 10 -3.84 4.29 -0.30
N VAL A 11 -4.78 4.76 -1.12
CA VAL A 11 -5.30 6.13 -1.11
C VAL A 11 -6.82 6.09 -0.94
N THR A 12 -7.42 7.20 -0.52
CA THR A 12 -8.89 7.27 -0.51
C THR A 12 -9.42 7.28 -1.94
N GLU A 13 -10.65 6.80 -2.13
CA GLU A 13 -11.32 6.86 -3.45
C GLU A 13 -11.37 8.28 -4.01
N ALA A 14 -11.63 9.28 -3.16
CA ALA A 14 -11.66 10.68 -3.56
C ALA A 14 -10.29 11.15 -4.10
N ASP A 15 -9.20 10.75 -3.44
CA ASP A 15 -7.84 11.05 -3.91
C ASP A 15 -7.53 10.31 -5.21
N MET A 16 -8.00 9.06 -5.39
CA MET A 16 -7.86 8.34 -6.65
C MET A 16 -8.53 9.08 -7.81
N TYR A 17 -9.74 9.62 -7.61
CA TYR A 17 -10.39 10.46 -8.63
C TYR A 17 -9.62 11.76 -8.91
N PHE A 18 -9.01 12.37 -7.88
CA PHE A 18 -8.16 13.54 -8.06
C PHE A 18 -6.91 13.21 -8.89
N LEU A 19 -6.22 12.11 -8.57
CA LEU A 19 -5.06 11.63 -9.33
C LEU A 19 -5.44 11.30 -10.78
N ALA A 20 -6.57 10.62 -11.00
CA ALA A 20 -7.08 10.31 -12.34
C ALA A 20 -7.34 11.56 -13.19
N ALA A 21 -7.90 12.61 -12.59
CA ALA A 21 -8.28 13.82 -13.31
C ALA A 21 -7.09 14.72 -13.67
N TYR A 22 -6.07 14.78 -12.80
CA TYR A 22 -5.02 15.80 -12.89
C TYR A 22 -3.60 15.25 -13.05
N HIS A 23 -3.36 13.99 -12.70
CA HIS A 23 -2.01 13.42 -12.60
C HIS A 23 -1.81 12.12 -13.40
N ASN A 24 -2.84 11.57 -14.04
CA ASN A 24 -2.66 10.37 -14.86
C ASN A 24 -1.63 10.59 -15.98
N MET A 25 -0.72 9.62 -16.16
CA MET A 25 0.40 9.62 -17.11
C MET A 25 1.44 10.73 -16.90
N THR A 26 1.42 11.41 -15.76
CA THR A 26 2.45 12.42 -15.44
C THR A 26 3.76 11.77 -15.00
N ILE A 27 4.88 12.43 -15.29
CA ILE A 27 6.24 11.96 -15.01
C ILE A 27 6.86 12.86 -13.93
N TYR A 28 7.48 12.25 -12.94
CA TYR A 28 8.11 12.93 -11.81
C TYR A 28 9.58 12.56 -11.72
N TYR A 29 10.41 13.57 -11.48
CA TYR A 29 11.82 13.39 -11.16
C TYR A 29 11.99 13.27 -9.65
N TYR A 30 12.71 12.25 -9.20
CA TYR A 30 13.07 12.09 -7.80
C TYR A 30 14.49 11.56 -7.65
N GLN A 31 15.27 12.20 -6.78
CA GLN A 31 16.67 11.87 -6.52
C GLN A 31 16.81 11.39 -5.08
N TYR A 32 17.47 10.26 -4.89
CA TYR A 32 17.69 9.61 -3.59
C TYR A 32 19.04 8.87 -3.61
N ASP A 33 19.49 8.37 -2.47
CA ASP A 33 20.83 7.75 -2.34
C ASP A 33 21.06 6.59 -3.33
N GLY A 34 20.03 5.81 -3.64
CA GLY A 34 20.08 4.73 -4.64
C GLY A 34 19.96 5.18 -6.10
N CYS A 35 19.62 6.44 -6.35
CA CYS A 35 19.54 7.04 -7.69
C CYS A 35 20.14 8.46 -7.66
N PRO A 36 21.47 8.59 -7.57
CA PRO A 36 22.14 9.87 -7.34
C PRO A 36 22.06 10.85 -8.52
N GLU A 37 21.85 10.37 -9.75
CA GLU A 37 21.59 11.24 -10.92
C GLU A 37 20.10 11.61 -11.05
N GLY A 38 19.27 10.98 -10.22
CA GLY A 38 17.82 11.08 -10.22
C GLY A 38 17.14 10.14 -11.22
N CYS A 39 15.95 9.71 -10.81
CA CYS A 39 15.13 8.73 -11.50
C CYS A 39 13.81 9.37 -11.93
N PHE A 40 13.23 8.84 -13.00
CA PHE A 40 11.93 9.28 -13.50
C PHE A 40 10.89 8.21 -13.20
N PHE A 41 9.80 8.65 -12.60
CA PHE A 41 8.68 7.80 -12.21
C PHE A 41 7.41 8.27 -12.90
N GLN A 42 6.68 7.35 -13.50
CA GLN A 42 5.38 7.63 -14.10
C GLN A 42 4.26 7.23 -13.13
N LEU A 43 3.26 8.09 -12.96
CA LEU A 43 2.00 7.73 -12.32
C LEU A 43 1.01 7.29 -13.39
N GLU A 44 0.66 6.00 -13.40
CA GLU A 44 -0.35 5.44 -14.29
C GLU A 44 -1.62 5.10 -13.50
N ILE A 45 -2.77 5.56 -13.99
CA ILE A 45 -4.07 5.25 -13.40
C ILE A 45 -4.80 4.22 -14.26
N ASN A 46 -5.24 3.13 -13.65
CA ASN A 46 -6.00 2.08 -14.32
C ASN A 46 -7.31 2.67 -14.87
N PRO A 47 -7.63 2.49 -16.17
CA PRO A 47 -8.90 2.95 -16.74
C PRO A 47 -10.14 2.42 -16.03
N TYR A 48 -10.04 1.26 -15.38
CA TYR A 48 -11.10 0.62 -14.60
C TYR A 48 -11.05 0.96 -13.10
N HIS A 49 -10.31 1.99 -12.67
CA HIS A 49 -10.31 2.42 -11.26
C HIS A 49 -11.69 2.83 -10.71
N LYS A 50 -12.65 3.12 -11.61
CA LYS A 50 -14.04 3.44 -11.25
C LYS A 50 -14.91 2.22 -11.03
N TYR A 51 -14.44 1.04 -11.44
CA TYR A 51 -15.14 -0.21 -11.19
C TYR A 51 -15.07 -0.52 -9.69
N ARG A 52 -16.21 -0.77 -9.07
CA ARG A 52 -16.34 -0.90 -7.62
C ARG A 52 -16.66 -2.31 -7.16
N GLU A 53 -17.02 -3.19 -8.08
CA GLU A 53 -17.33 -4.58 -7.76
C GLU A 53 -16.04 -5.35 -7.50
N ARG A 54 -16.17 -6.44 -6.75
CA ARG A 54 -15.07 -7.34 -6.31
C ARG A 54 -15.09 -8.67 -7.08
N ASP A 55 -15.68 -8.68 -8.27
CA ASP A 55 -15.89 -9.86 -9.11
C ASP A 55 -14.86 -10.01 -10.25
N ASP A 56 -14.01 -8.99 -10.45
CA ASP A 56 -12.91 -9.01 -11.41
C ASP A 56 -11.58 -9.36 -10.71
N TYR A 57 -11.35 -10.66 -10.55
CA TYR A 57 -10.15 -11.20 -9.88
C TYR A 57 -8.83 -10.95 -10.62
N MET A 58 -8.86 -10.30 -11.79
CA MET A 58 -7.67 -9.95 -12.57
C MET A 58 -7.36 -8.45 -12.49
N ASN A 59 -8.09 -7.68 -11.67
CA ASN A 59 -8.10 -6.21 -11.71
C ASN A 59 -8.21 -5.56 -10.33
N PHE A 60 -7.30 -5.92 -9.42
CA PHE A 60 -7.30 -5.38 -8.06
C PHE A 60 -6.67 -3.99 -7.94
N ILE A 61 -5.72 -3.67 -8.81
CA ILE A 61 -4.88 -2.47 -8.70
C ILE A 61 -5.51 -1.29 -9.42
N ASP A 62 -5.62 -0.15 -8.74
CA ASP A 62 -6.28 1.05 -9.26
C ASP A 62 -5.29 2.04 -9.91
N ALA A 63 -4.01 2.03 -9.50
CA ALA A 63 -2.95 2.83 -10.09
C ALA A 63 -1.56 2.28 -9.75
N ARG A 64 -0.52 2.79 -10.43
CA ARG A 64 0.87 2.43 -10.19
C ARG A 64 1.79 3.64 -10.26
N TRP A 65 2.77 3.68 -9.36
CA TRP A 65 4.02 4.37 -9.63
C TRP A 65 4.97 3.40 -10.35
N ILE A 66 5.56 3.82 -11.47
CA ILE A 66 6.44 2.98 -12.28
C ILE A 66 7.79 3.67 -12.45
N ASP A 67 8.87 3.02 -12.02
CA ASP A 67 10.24 3.43 -12.35
C ASP A 67 10.47 3.20 -13.85
N MET A 68 10.70 4.29 -14.58
CA MET A 68 10.86 4.26 -16.03
C MET A 68 12.19 3.63 -16.49
N GLN A 69 13.15 3.41 -15.58
CA GLN A 69 14.45 2.82 -15.94
C GLN A 69 14.42 1.28 -15.95
N ASN A 70 13.74 0.68 -14.98
CA ASN A 70 13.76 -0.77 -14.76
C ASN A 70 12.38 -1.43 -14.76
N GLY A 71 11.29 -0.65 -14.72
CA GLY A 71 9.92 -1.15 -14.71
C GLY A 71 9.43 -1.67 -13.36
N LEU A 72 10.18 -1.50 -12.27
CA LEU A 72 9.70 -1.73 -10.91
C LEU A 72 8.56 -0.76 -10.58
N PHE A 73 7.63 -1.19 -9.74
CA PHE A 73 6.44 -0.43 -9.45
C PHE A 73 6.01 -0.50 -7.98
N ILE A 74 5.19 0.48 -7.59
CA ILE A 74 4.43 0.49 -6.35
C ILE A 74 2.96 0.47 -6.74
N ASP A 75 2.24 -0.54 -6.26
CA ASP A 75 0.81 -0.70 -6.50
C ASP A 75 0.01 0.23 -5.59
N ILE A 76 -1.05 0.83 -6.17
CA ILE A 76 -1.95 1.74 -5.47
C ILE A 76 -3.37 1.19 -5.54
N THR A 77 -3.96 0.90 -4.38
CA THR A 77 -5.36 0.52 -4.25
C THR A 77 -6.19 1.67 -3.69
N ALA A 78 -7.43 1.83 -4.17
CA ALA A 78 -8.33 2.82 -3.61
C ALA A 78 -9.19 2.20 -2.50
N ALA A 79 -9.09 2.76 -1.29
CA ALA A 79 -10.00 2.48 -0.19
C ALA A 79 -11.30 3.28 -0.37
N ARG A 80 -12.43 2.58 -0.48
CA ARG A 80 -13.75 3.15 -0.79
C ARG A 80 -14.73 2.86 0.35
N TYR A 81 -15.59 3.80 0.72
CA TYR A 81 -16.69 3.49 1.64
C TYR A 81 -17.69 2.54 0.98
N ASP A 82 -18.29 1.65 1.77
CA ASP A 82 -19.43 0.80 1.38
C ASP A 82 -20.72 1.27 2.05
N PRO A 83 -21.51 2.16 1.40
CA PRO A 83 -22.77 2.62 1.94
C PRO A 83 -23.80 1.48 1.94
N GLY A 84 -24.21 1.06 3.13
CA GLY A 84 -25.19 -0.03 3.30
C GLY A 84 -24.59 -1.39 3.64
N HIS A 85 -23.28 -1.45 3.91
CA HIS A 85 -22.64 -2.65 4.43
C HIS A 85 -23.36 -3.19 5.69
N GLU A 86 -23.47 -4.51 5.83
CA GLU A 86 -24.21 -5.16 6.94
C GLU A 86 -23.65 -4.83 8.33
N MET A 87 -22.35 -4.57 8.41
CA MET A 87 -21.66 -4.09 9.62
C MET A 87 -21.92 -2.61 9.95
N GLY A 88 -22.79 -1.93 9.19
CA GLY A 88 -23.16 -0.52 9.35
C GLY A 88 -22.10 0.46 8.84
N ASP A 89 -22.33 1.74 9.11
CA ASP A 89 -21.55 2.87 8.56
C ASP A 89 -20.05 2.81 8.87
N GLY A 90 -19.27 3.46 7.99
CA GLY A 90 -17.82 3.59 8.13
C GLY A 90 -17.03 2.34 7.74
N VAL A 91 -17.67 1.33 7.12
CA VAL A 91 -16.92 0.27 6.44
C VAL A 91 -16.33 0.83 5.16
N MET A 92 -15.06 0.51 4.97
CA MET A 92 -14.33 0.76 3.75
C MET A 92 -13.79 -0.57 3.22
N TYR A 93 -13.59 -0.64 1.91
CA TYR A 93 -13.08 -1.81 1.23
C TYR A 93 -12.19 -1.42 0.04
N ASP A 94 -11.39 -2.37 -0.42
CA ASP A 94 -10.70 -2.30 -1.71
C ASP A 94 -11.23 -3.36 -2.70
N LYS A 95 -10.69 -3.38 -3.92
CA LYS A 95 -11.13 -4.36 -4.94
C LYS A 95 -10.72 -5.80 -4.63
N HIS A 96 -9.77 -6.00 -3.72
CA HIS A 96 -9.28 -7.31 -3.30
C HIS A 96 -10.07 -7.88 -2.12
N ASP A 97 -11.22 -7.27 -1.79
CA ASP A 97 -12.11 -7.71 -0.71
C ASP A 97 -11.50 -7.55 0.70
N HIS A 98 -10.51 -6.68 0.85
CA HIS A 98 -10.07 -6.27 2.18
C HIS A 98 -11.06 -5.27 2.76
N GLU A 99 -11.60 -5.56 3.95
CA GLU A 99 -12.55 -4.70 4.64
C GLU A 99 -12.01 -4.17 5.96
N PHE A 100 -12.24 -2.89 6.22
CA PHE A 100 -11.80 -2.23 7.44
C PHE A 100 -12.75 -1.10 7.82
N LYS A 101 -12.84 -0.80 9.13
CA LYS A 101 -13.56 0.39 9.60
C LYS A 101 -12.67 1.61 9.49
N ASP A 102 -13.21 2.73 9.03
CA ASP A 102 -12.56 4.04 8.95
C ASP A 102 -11.85 4.47 10.25
N LYS A 103 -12.45 4.21 11.41
CA LYS A 103 -11.89 4.47 12.75
C LYS A 103 -10.63 3.67 13.08
N TYR A 104 -10.30 2.65 12.29
CA TYR A 104 -9.05 1.89 12.40
C TYR A 104 -7.96 2.48 11.49
N ILE A 105 -8.36 3.22 10.45
CA ILE A 105 -7.44 3.94 9.57
C ILE A 105 -7.14 5.33 10.13
N PHE A 106 -8.18 6.10 10.41
CA PHE A 106 -8.05 7.53 10.71
C PHE A 106 -8.06 7.82 12.22
N PRO A 107 -7.30 8.84 12.67
CA PRO A 107 -6.32 9.59 11.88
C PRO A 107 -5.08 8.74 11.57
N LEU A 108 -4.46 8.99 10.41
CA LEU A 108 -3.21 8.33 10.06
C LEU A 108 -2.09 8.71 11.04
N LEU A 109 -1.21 7.77 11.33
CA LEU A 109 -0.03 7.97 12.15
C LEU A 109 1.21 8.19 11.28
N ASP A 110 2.09 9.08 11.69
CA ASP A 110 3.38 9.27 11.04
C ASP A 110 4.36 8.16 11.43
N THR A 111 5.12 7.69 10.45
CA THR A 111 6.19 6.71 10.64
C THR A 111 7.32 6.98 9.64
N THR A 112 8.37 6.16 9.74
CA THR A 112 9.38 6.03 8.71
C THR A 112 9.34 4.60 8.16
N PHE A 113 9.35 4.46 6.84
CA PHE A 113 9.46 3.19 6.14
C PHE A 113 10.61 3.29 5.14
N GLU A 114 11.60 2.40 5.26
CA GLU A 114 12.82 2.41 4.44
C GLU A 114 13.53 3.77 4.37
N GLY A 115 13.54 4.50 5.49
CA GLY A 115 14.16 5.83 5.59
C GLY A 115 13.30 6.98 5.05
N VAL A 116 12.12 6.71 4.49
CA VAL A 116 11.19 7.71 3.96
C VAL A 116 10.04 7.95 4.93
N HIS A 117 9.62 9.21 5.09
CA HIS A 117 8.43 9.54 5.87
C HIS A 117 7.18 8.96 5.22
N ALA A 118 6.40 8.22 6.00
CA ALA A 118 5.20 7.53 5.55
C ALA A 118 4.07 7.69 6.56
N LYS A 119 2.86 7.30 6.13
CA LYS A 119 1.67 7.26 6.98
C LYS A 119 1.14 5.84 7.08
N ILE A 120 0.69 5.45 8.27
CA ILE A 120 0.08 4.14 8.53
C ILE A 120 -1.28 4.30 9.23
N PRO A 121 -2.16 3.29 9.15
CA PRO A 121 -3.43 3.26 9.89
C PRO A 121 -3.27 3.47 11.41
N TYR A 122 -4.24 4.13 12.04
CA TYR A 122 -4.30 4.33 13.50
C TYR A 122 -4.18 3.02 14.30
N ARG A 123 -4.91 1.99 13.87
CA ARG A 123 -4.95 0.65 14.49
C ARG A 123 -4.28 -0.40 13.59
N TYR A 124 -3.11 -0.07 13.06
CA TYR A 124 -2.37 -0.92 12.12
C TYR A 124 -2.13 -2.34 12.67
N LYS A 125 -1.89 -2.51 13.97
CA LYS A 125 -1.69 -3.85 14.57
C LYS A 125 -2.95 -4.72 14.47
N GLU A 126 -4.12 -4.13 14.73
CA GLU A 126 -5.39 -4.84 14.65
C GLU A 126 -5.74 -5.20 13.21
N ILE A 127 -5.47 -4.30 12.26
CA ILE A 127 -5.64 -4.58 10.82
C ILE A 127 -4.73 -5.74 10.40
N LEU A 128 -3.42 -5.62 10.66
CA LEU A 128 -2.44 -6.66 10.33
C LEU A 128 -2.75 -8.01 11.00
N ALA A 129 -3.21 -8.01 12.25
CA ALA A 129 -3.58 -9.24 12.95
C ALA A 129 -4.88 -9.87 12.42
N SER A 130 -5.79 -9.06 11.87
CA SER A 130 -7.01 -9.54 11.22
C SER A 130 -6.69 -10.22 9.89
N GLU A 131 -5.76 -9.64 9.13
CA GLU A 131 -5.41 -10.08 7.78
C GLU A 131 -4.40 -11.24 7.78
N TYR A 132 -3.30 -11.09 8.52
CA TYR A 132 -2.17 -12.03 8.52
C TYR A 132 -2.09 -12.89 9.79
N GLY A 133 -3.02 -12.68 10.73
CA GLY A 133 -3.02 -13.35 12.03
C GLY A 133 -2.04 -12.74 13.03
N LYS A 134 -2.29 -12.98 14.33
CA LYS A 134 -1.47 -12.44 15.43
C LYS A 134 0.03 -12.78 15.35
N GLY A 135 0.36 -13.91 14.71
CA GLY A 135 1.75 -14.33 14.51
C GLY A 135 2.56 -13.38 13.64
N ALA A 136 1.92 -12.66 12.71
CA ALA A 136 2.59 -11.68 11.86
C ALA A 136 3.20 -10.51 12.65
N LEU A 137 2.65 -10.22 13.84
CA LEU A 137 3.14 -9.15 14.71
C LEU A 137 4.27 -9.58 15.66
N SER A 138 4.48 -10.89 15.83
CA SER A 138 5.33 -11.40 16.91
C SER A 138 6.39 -12.40 16.46
N ARG A 139 6.23 -13.04 15.30
CA ARG A 139 7.23 -13.99 14.79
C ARG A 139 8.44 -13.21 14.29
N THR A 140 9.58 -13.52 14.86
CA THR A 140 10.89 -12.97 14.47
C THR A 140 11.62 -13.88 13.50
N ASP A 141 11.04 -14.99 13.07
CA ASP A 141 11.70 -16.02 12.28
C ASP A 141 10.73 -16.42 11.15
N TYR A 142 11.10 -16.12 9.90
CA TYR A 142 10.25 -16.32 8.73
C TYR A 142 11.07 -16.32 7.43
N HIS A 143 10.73 -17.17 6.45
CA HIS A 143 11.43 -17.31 5.16
C HIS A 143 12.96 -17.33 5.25
N ASP A 144 13.56 -18.13 6.13
CA ASP A 144 15.02 -18.21 6.33
C ASP A 144 15.68 -16.88 6.79
N HIS A 145 14.89 -15.97 7.36
CA HIS A 145 15.34 -14.70 7.92
C HIS A 145 14.89 -14.54 9.37
N ARG A 146 15.73 -13.87 10.17
CA ARG A 146 15.42 -13.42 11.53
C ARG A 146 15.24 -11.92 11.58
N PHE A 147 14.23 -11.42 12.29
CA PHE A 147 14.03 -10.00 12.53
C PHE A 147 14.96 -9.52 13.65
N ASP A 148 15.87 -8.61 13.31
CA ASP A 148 16.76 -7.90 14.23
C ASP A 148 16.00 -6.69 14.79
N THR A 149 15.64 -6.74 16.07
CA THR A 149 14.83 -5.71 16.74
C THR A 149 15.62 -4.45 17.08
N GLU A 150 16.95 -4.50 17.10
CA GLU A 150 17.79 -3.31 17.32
C GLU A 150 17.93 -2.51 16.03
N LYS A 151 18.09 -3.19 14.90
CA LYS A 151 18.22 -2.58 13.57
C LYS A 151 16.89 -2.38 12.86
N MET A 152 15.81 -2.97 13.37
CA MET A 152 14.47 -2.95 12.77
C MET A 152 14.45 -3.50 11.33
N GLN A 153 15.15 -4.61 11.09
CA GLN A 153 15.28 -5.21 9.77
C GLN A 153 15.33 -6.74 9.80
N TRP A 154 14.94 -7.39 8.70
CA TRP A 154 15.11 -8.83 8.52
C TRP A 154 16.52 -9.16 8.02
N ILE A 155 17.20 -10.08 8.70
CA ILE A 155 18.55 -10.55 8.34
C ILE A 155 18.52 -12.05 7.98
N PRO A 156 19.27 -12.51 6.96
CA PRO A 156 19.35 -13.93 6.63
C PRO A 156 19.85 -14.76 7.81
N MET A 157 19.26 -15.93 8.02
CA MET A 157 19.79 -16.96 8.92
C MET A 157 20.79 -17.81 8.15
N ASN A 158 22.07 -17.73 8.52
CA ASN A 158 23.13 -18.60 7.98
C ASN A 158 22.94 -20.06 8.41
#